data_AF-A0A954MHP6-F1
#
_entry.id   AF-A0A954MHP6-F1
#
_cell.length_a   1.000
_cell.length_b   1.000
_cell.length_c   1.000
_cell.angle_alpha   90.00
_cell.angle_beta   90.00
_cell.angle_gamma   90.00
#
_symmetry.space_group_name_H-M   'P 1'
#
loop_
_entity.id
_entity.type
_entity.pdbx_description
1 polymer ?
#
loop_
_entity_poly.entity_id
_entity_poly.type
_entity_poly.pdbx_seq_one_letter_code
_entity_poly.pdbx_strand_id
1 'polypeptide(L)'
;SNSEPYEMTETKQYPYEDTWPFYKAIYEEFGGKQLVWGTGYPRPRWELPMDQELEFVDRYCSFYTAEDRALLLGQNALRIWKFPEVA
;
A
#
# COMPACT_ATOMS: atom_id res chain seq x y z
N SER A 1 11.88 10.55 -5.08
CA SER A 1 11.61 9.36 -4.26
C SER A 1 10.65 8.53 -5.08
N ASN A 2 11.06 7.34 -5.52
CA ASN A 2 10.17 6.41 -6.21
C ASN A 2 9.56 5.55 -5.11
N SER A 3 8.28 5.72 -4.82
CA SER A 3 7.57 4.96 -3.78
C SER A 3 6.46 4.08 -4.35
N GLU A 4 6.10 4.31 -5.60
CA GLU A 4 5.00 3.63 -6.26
C GLU A 4 5.50 2.45 -7.11
N PRO A 5 4.75 1.35 -7.23
CA PRO A 5 5.24 0.15 -7.91
C PRO A 5 5.49 0.41 -9.41
N TYR A 6 4.68 1.27 -10.05
CA TYR A 6 4.88 1.69 -11.44
C TYR A 6 6.11 2.61 -11.65
N GLU A 7 6.53 3.34 -10.61
CA GLU A 7 7.78 4.11 -10.62
C GLU A 7 9.00 3.20 -10.41
N MET A 8 8.87 2.19 -9.54
CA MET A 8 9.96 1.29 -9.15
C MET A 8 10.25 0.19 -10.16
N THR A 9 9.24 -0.34 -10.84
CA THR A 9 9.37 -1.46 -11.76
C THR A 9 10.30 -1.15 -12.94
N GLU A 10 11.16 -2.10 -13.27
CA GLU A 10 11.97 -2.09 -14.50
C GLU A 10 11.19 -2.66 -15.69
N THR A 11 10.26 -3.58 -15.42
CA THR A 11 9.48 -4.26 -16.47
C THR A 11 8.40 -3.37 -17.07
N LYS A 12 7.91 -2.37 -16.31
CA LYS A 12 6.77 -1.51 -16.68
C LYS A 12 5.50 -2.30 -17.00
N GLN A 13 5.39 -3.52 -16.48
CA GLN A 13 4.24 -4.41 -16.70
C GLN A 13 3.48 -4.61 -15.40
N TYR A 14 2.20 -4.21 -15.38
CA TYR A 14 1.29 -4.56 -14.30
C TYR A 14 1.15 -6.11 -14.24
N PRO A 15 1.22 -6.75 -13.05
CA PRO A 15 1.12 -6.16 -11.71
C PRO A 15 2.45 -5.80 -11.01
N TYR A 16 3.51 -5.53 -11.76
CA TYR A 16 4.81 -5.06 -11.26
C TYR A 16 5.48 -6.07 -10.32
N GLU A 17 5.51 -7.35 -10.72
CA GLU A 17 5.99 -8.48 -9.90
C GLU A 17 7.42 -8.30 -9.36
N ASP A 18 8.25 -7.61 -10.13
CA ASP A 18 9.63 -7.27 -9.76
C ASP A 18 9.72 -6.34 -8.52
N THR A 19 8.62 -5.68 -8.17
CA THR A 19 8.57 -4.77 -7.01
C THR A 19 8.09 -5.45 -5.72
N TRP A 20 7.38 -6.57 -5.81
CA TRP A 20 6.74 -7.23 -4.66
C TRP A 20 7.72 -7.60 -3.53
N PRO A 21 8.96 -8.07 -3.80
CA PRO A 21 9.92 -8.37 -2.74
C PRO A 21 10.24 -7.17 -1.83
N PHE A 22 10.19 -5.94 -2.34
CA PHE A 22 10.44 -4.74 -1.53
C PHE A 22 9.31 -4.49 -0.53
N TYR A 23 8.05 -4.60 -0.97
CA TYR A 23 6.87 -4.49 -0.09
C TYR A 23 6.87 -5.59 0.98
N LYS A 24 7.27 -6.81 0.60
CA LYS A 24 7.41 -7.93 1.54
C LYS A 24 8.50 -7.66 2.58
N ALA A 25 9.68 -7.19 2.16
CA ALA A 25 10.78 -6.88 3.09
C ALA A 25 10.40 -5.77 4.09
N ILE A 26 9.70 -4.72 3.64
CA ILE A 26 9.17 -3.67 4.52
C ILE A 26 8.19 -4.26 5.54
N TYR A 27 7.30 -5.15 5.10
CA TYR A 27 6.35 -5.81 5.99
C TYR A 27 7.04 -6.70 7.03
N GLU A 28 8.01 -7.51 6.61
CA GLU A 28 8.74 -8.42 7.49
C GLU A 28 9.57 -7.67 8.54
N GLU A 29 10.11 -6.49 8.21
CA GLU A 29 10.90 -5.67 9.12
C GLU A 29 10.04 -4.90 10.14
N PHE A 30 9.00 -4.21 9.69
CA PHE A 30 8.23 -3.29 10.53
C PHE A 30 6.95 -3.89 11.12
N GLY A 31 6.39 -4.91 10.45
CA GLY A 31 5.10 -5.50 10.78
C GLY A 31 3.90 -4.61 10.45
N GLY A 32 2.70 -5.20 10.42
CA GLY A 32 1.48 -4.52 9.97
C GLY A 32 1.05 -3.33 10.84
N LYS A 33 1.44 -3.27 12.11
CA LYS A 33 1.10 -2.16 13.04
C LYS A 33 1.86 -0.86 12.77
N GLN A 34 2.87 -0.85 11.90
CA GLN A 34 3.69 0.33 11.63
C GLN A 34 3.51 0.89 10.21
N LEU A 35 2.60 0.31 9.43
CA LEU A 35 2.45 0.63 8.02
C LEU A 35 1.06 1.25 7.75
N VAL A 36 0.99 2.15 6.78
CA VAL A 36 -0.26 2.77 6.30
C VAL A 36 -0.21 2.79 4.78
N TRP A 37 -1.31 2.41 4.15
CA TRP A 37 -1.47 2.50 2.70
C TRP A 37 -2.13 3.82 2.30
N GLY A 38 -1.70 4.38 1.18
CA GLY A 38 -2.29 5.57 0.59
C GLY A 38 -2.05 5.60 -0.92
N THR A 39 -2.94 6.25 -1.66
CA THR A 39 -3.02 6.20 -3.13
C THR A 39 -2.13 7.20 -3.86
N GLY A 40 -1.55 8.16 -3.12
CA GLY A 40 -0.84 9.29 -3.73
C GLY A 40 -1.73 10.22 -4.58
N TYR A 41 -3.06 10.11 -4.50
CA TYR A 41 -4.01 10.96 -5.24
C TYR A 41 -4.06 12.41 -4.69
N PRO A 42 -4.26 13.43 -5.54
CA PRO A 42 -4.23 13.41 -7.01
C PRO A 42 -2.80 13.55 -7.54
N ARG A 43 -2.67 13.63 -8.86
CA ARG A 43 -1.42 13.92 -9.62
C ARG A 43 -0.42 14.85 -8.90
N PRO A 44 0.90 14.69 -9.15
CA PRO A 44 1.48 14.08 -10.37
C PRO A 44 1.74 12.58 -10.30
N ARG A 45 1.72 11.96 -9.11
CA ARG A 45 2.19 10.57 -8.93
C ARG A 45 1.17 9.51 -9.30
N TRP A 46 -0.13 9.80 -9.20
CA TRP A 46 -1.17 8.81 -9.46
C TRP A 46 -1.29 8.47 -10.96
N GLU A 47 -0.76 7.32 -11.36
CA GLU A 47 -0.78 6.81 -12.74
C GLU A 47 -1.62 5.53 -12.91
N LEU A 48 -1.90 4.82 -11.82
CA LEU A 48 -2.64 3.56 -11.85
C LEU A 48 -4.13 3.77 -11.53
N PRO A 49 -5.07 3.19 -12.28
CA PRO A 49 -6.48 3.18 -11.92
C PRO A 49 -6.73 2.67 -10.49
N MET A 50 -7.71 3.25 -9.79
CA MET A 50 -8.00 2.96 -8.37
C MET A 50 -8.31 1.48 -8.12
N ASP A 51 -9.06 0.85 -9.03
CA ASP A 51 -9.38 -0.57 -8.97
C ASP A 51 -8.11 -1.44 -9.03
N GLN A 52 -7.16 -1.09 -9.89
CA GLN A 52 -5.87 -1.79 -10.00
C GLN A 52 -4.95 -1.56 -8.79
N GLU A 53 -5.00 -0.38 -8.15
CA GLU A 53 -4.29 -0.15 -6.88
C GLU A 53 -4.85 -0.99 -5.73
N LEU A 54 -6.17 -1.04 -5.61
CA LEU A 54 -6.83 -1.88 -4.60
C LEU A 54 -6.58 -3.36 -4.85
N GLU A 55 -6.63 -3.79 -6.13
CA GLU A 55 -6.28 -5.14 -6.55
C GLU A 55 -4.83 -5.47 -6.20
N PHE A 56 -3.89 -4.55 -6.38
CA PHE A 56 -2.48 -4.75 -6.07
C PHE A 56 -2.26 -5.13 -4.61
N VAL A 57 -2.86 -4.37 -3.70
CA VAL A 57 -2.75 -4.67 -2.27
C VAL A 57 -3.52 -5.96 -1.91
N ASP A 58 -4.56 -6.34 -2.67
CA ASP A 58 -5.47 -7.45 -2.31
C ASP A 58 -5.00 -8.80 -2.80
N ARG A 59 -4.57 -8.85 -4.05
CA ARG A 59 -4.19 -10.10 -4.71
C ARG A 59 -2.69 -10.32 -4.69
N TYR A 60 -1.91 -9.25 -4.91
CA TYR A 60 -0.49 -9.38 -5.22
C TYR A 60 0.41 -9.19 -4.01
N CYS A 61 -0.01 -8.37 -3.03
CA CYS A 61 0.61 -8.34 -1.72
C CYS A 61 0.07 -9.42 -0.76
N SER A 62 -0.01 -10.67 -1.22
CA SER A 62 -0.62 -11.79 -0.49
C SER A 62 0.14 -12.22 0.79
N PHE A 63 1.28 -11.60 1.07
CA PHE A 63 2.08 -11.83 2.27
C PHE A 63 1.53 -11.11 3.50
N TYR A 64 0.61 -10.14 3.34
CA TYR A 64 -0.11 -9.55 4.46
C TYR A 64 -1.13 -10.53 5.04
N THR A 65 -1.17 -10.66 6.37
CA THR A 65 -2.31 -11.33 7.01
C THR A 65 -3.58 -10.48 6.84
N ALA A 66 -4.76 -11.10 6.94
CA ALA A 66 -6.03 -10.37 6.87
C ALA A 66 -6.14 -9.29 7.96
N GLU A 67 -5.61 -9.57 9.15
CA GLU A 67 -5.57 -8.61 10.28
C GLU A 67 -4.64 -7.42 9.96
N ASP A 68 -3.42 -7.68 9.49
CA ASP A 68 -2.47 -6.63 9.15
C ASP A 68 -2.93 -5.81 7.95
N ARG A 69 -3.65 -6.42 7.00
CA ARG A 69 -4.25 -5.71 5.88
C ARG A 69 -5.29 -4.70 6.35
N ALA A 70 -6.11 -5.05 7.34
CA ALA A 70 -7.06 -4.11 7.95
C ALA A 70 -6.35 -2.98 8.70
N LEU A 71 -5.22 -3.28 9.36
CA LEU A 71 -4.36 -2.26 9.98
C LEU A 71 -3.83 -1.27 8.94
N LEU A 72 -3.25 -1.78 7.86
CA LEU A 72 -2.65 -1.01 6.77
C LEU A 72 -3.66 -0.10 6.06
N LEU A 73 -4.85 -0.63 5.77
CA LEU A 73 -5.89 0.04 4.98
C LEU A 73 -6.72 1.05 5.78
N GLY A 74 -6.48 1.22 7.08
CA GLY A 74 -7.10 2.32 7.81
C GLY A 74 -7.09 2.25 9.34
N GLN A 75 -6.97 1.08 9.97
CA GLN A 75 -7.03 1.06 11.44
C GLN A 75 -5.78 1.71 12.07
N ASN A 76 -4.60 1.59 11.44
CA ASN A 76 -3.43 2.35 11.85
C ASN A 76 -3.64 3.85 11.65
N ALA A 77 -4.27 4.25 10.55
CA ALA A 77 -4.62 5.64 10.30
C ALA A 77 -5.48 6.21 11.44
N LEU A 78 -6.56 5.51 11.79
CA LEU A 78 -7.47 5.88 12.89
C LEU A 78 -6.79 5.93 14.26
N ARG A 79 -5.78 5.09 14.49
CA ARG A 79 -5.01 5.06 15.74
C ARG A 79 -3.96 6.18 15.82
N ILE A 80 -3.31 6.49 14.70
CA ILE A 80 -2.20 7.46 14.63
C ILE A 80 -2.75 8.89 14.57
N TRP A 81 -3.77 9.12 13.74
CA TRP A 81 -4.35 10.45 13.55
C TRP A 81 -5.55 10.66 14.47
N LYS A 82 -5.58 11.81 15.13
CA LYS A 82 -6.71 12.23 15.96
C LYS A 82 -7.81 12.79 15.07
N PHE A 83 -8.60 11.90 14.47
CA PHE A 83 -9.79 12.30 13.74
C PHE A 83 -10.81 12.92 14.71
N PRO A 84 -11.57 13.95 14.29
CA PRO A 84 -12.65 14.49 15.10
C PRO A 84 -13.70 13.41 15.35
N GLU A 85 -14.27 13.41 16.55
CA GLU A 85 -15.45 12.59 16.83
C GLU A 85 -16.58 13.03 15.88
N VAL A 86 -17.24 12.05 15.27
CA VAL A 86 -18.38 12.32 14.39
C VAL A 86 -19.50 12.89 15.27
N ALA A 87 -19.92 14.12 14.98
CA ALA A 87 -21.04 14.79 15.65
C ALA A 87 -22.38 14.10 15.38
#